data_AF-A0A847GII9-F1
#
_entry.id   AF-A0A847GII9-F1
#
_cell.length_a   1.000
_cell.length_b   1.000
_cell.length_c   1.000
_cell.angle_alpha   90.00
_cell.angle_beta   90.00
_cell.angle_gamma   90.00
#
_symmetry.space_group_name_H-M   'P 1'
#
loop_
_entity.id
_entity.type
_entity.pdbx_description
1 polymer ?
#
loop_
_entity_poly.entity_id
_entity_poly.type
_entity_poly.pdbx_seq_one_letter_code
_entity_poly.pdbx_strand_id
1 'polypeptide(L)'
;MNAEPKPTQETQDDFPADLVAYLDGELDAEQTRAVEERLSQDLDFRRQLRELQRTWDLLDHLPTANVDDSFTRTTLAMVAVSAADDAERVAARQGRRKRWFWWTGMGAAAAAFAAGYVAVWELVGRENRRLLRDLPVIQRLDQYRYADNIEFLRLLEREGLFTEDETGHAM
;
A
#
# COMPACT_ATOMS: atom_id res chain seq x y z
N MET A 1 -46.50 -29.13 9.07
CA MET A 1 -46.63 -27.72 8.66
C MET A 1 -46.76 -26.91 9.94
N ASN A 2 -45.62 -26.44 10.47
CA ASN A 2 -45.59 -25.62 11.66
C ASN A 2 -46.02 -24.22 11.27
N ALA A 3 -47.21 -23.82 11.67
CA ALA A 3 -47.65 -22.43 11.55
C ALA A 3 -46.78 -21.62 12.51
N GLU A 4 -45.89 -20.80 11.96
CA GLU A 4 -45.17 -19.78 12.72
C GLU A 4 -46.20 -18.91 13.45
N PRO A 5 -46.01 -18.62 14.75
CA PRO A 5 -46.82 -17.61 15.41
C PRO A 5 -46.55 -16.28 14.70
N LYS A 6 -47.57 -15.70 14.09
CA LYS A 6 -47.52 -14.33 13.59
C LYS A 6 -47.05 -13.43 14.74
N PRO A 7 -46.18 -12.43 14.48
CA PRO A 7 -45.81 -11.48 15.50
C PRO A 7 -47.09 -10.85 16.01
N THR A 8 -47.40 -11.08 17.28
CA THR A 8 -48.38 -10.32 18.02
C THR A 8 -48.00 -8.87 17.80
N GLN A 9 -48.85 -8.11 17.13
CA GLN A 9 -48.78 -6.65 17.17
C GLN A 9 -49.05 -6.31 18.62
N GLU A 10 -47.99 -6.26 19.42
CA GLU A 10 -48.03 -5.57 20.70
C GLU A 10 -48.47 -4.15 20.35
N THR A 11 -49.67 -3.87 20.81
CA THR A 11 -50.40 -2.64 20.64
C THR A 11 -49.47 -1.45 20.90
N GLN A 12 -49.22 -0.68 19.85
CA GLN A 12 -48.83 0.72 19.91
C GLN A 12 -49.99 1.56 20.50
N ASP A 13 -50.64 1.08 21.57
CA ASP A 13 -51.74 1.74 22.30
C ASP A 13 -51.27 2.31 23.64
N ASP A 14 -50.02 2.10 24.06
CA ASP A 14 -49.58 2.53 25.40
C ASP A 14 -49.09 3.99 25.44
N PHE A 15 -48.92 4.63 24.28
CA PHE A 15 -48.54 6.05 24.20
C PHE A 15 -49.32 6.78 23.09
N PRO A 16 -50.20 7.74 23.44
CA PRO A 16 -50.96 8.50 22.45
C PRO A 16 -50.03 9.46 21.72
N ALA A 17 -49.53 9.04 20.55
CA ALA A 17 -48.64 9.83 19.69
C ALA A 17 -49.22 11.22 19.38
N ASP A 18 -50.54 11.32 19.25
CA ASP A 18 -51.25 12.59 19.02
C ASP A 18 -51.07 13.59 20.17
N LEU A 19 -50.99 13.13 21.44
CA LEU A 19 -50.75 14.01 22.59
C LEU A 19 -49.30 14.49 22.64
N VAL A 20 -48.35 13.65 22.22
CA VAL A 20 -46.94 14.02 22.12
C VAL A 20 -46.75 15.06 21.03
N ALA A 21 -47.27 14.79 19.84
CA ALA A 21 -47.23 15.73 18.73
C ALA A 21 -47.95 17.05 19.05
N TYR A 22 -49.04 17.01 19.82
CA TYR A 22 -49.71 18.21 20.32
C TYR A 22 -48.82 19.03 21.28
N LEU A 23 -48.07 18.38 22.18
CA LEU A 23 -47.15 19.07 23.09
C LEU A 23 -45.91 19.64 22.39
N ASP A 24 -45.37 18.93 21.42
CA ASP A 24 -44.20 19.37 20.64
C ASP A 24 -44.57 20.41 19.57
N GLY A 25 -45.88 20.58 19.29
CA GLY A 25 -46.39 21.54 18.31
C GLY A 25 -46.31 21.07 16.85
N GLU A 26 -46.15 19.77 16.63
CA GLU A 26 -45.99 19.13 15.32
C GLU A 26 -47.33 18.83 14.61
N LEU A 27 -48.48 19.12 15.25
CA LEU A 27 -49.81 18.93 14.65
C LEU A 27 -50.21 20.07 13.72
N ASP A 28 -50.88 19.73 12.62
CA ASP A 28 -51.53 20.74 11.77
C ASP A 28 -52.81 21.31 12.43
N ALA A 29 -53.42 22.31 11.79
CA ALA A 29 -54.59 23.00 12.34
C ALA A 29 -55.86 22.11 12.42
N GLU A 30 -55.96 21.08 11.59
CA GLU A 30 -57.10 20.15 11.60
C GLU A 30 -56.92 19.10 12.70
N GLN A 31 -55.73 18.54 12.80
CA GLN A 31 -55.32 17.59 13.84
C GLN A 31 -55.37 18.22 15.24
N THR A 32 -54.92 19.46 15.38
CA THR A 32 -54.99 20.20 16.65
C THR A 32 -56.42 20.33 17.14
N ARG A 33 -57.36 20.70 16.25
CA ARG A 33 -58.79 20.79 16.61
C ARG A 33 -59.39 19.44 17.02
N ALA A 34 -59.02 18.37 16.32
CA ALA A 34 -59.47 17.02 16.66
C ALA A 34 -58.97 16.58 18.05
N VAL A 35 -57.72 16.89 18.38
CA VAL A 35 -57.15 16.62 19.71
C VAL A 35 -57.81 17.47 20.79
N GLU A 36 -58.05 18.76 20.55
CA GLU A 36 -58.76 19.65 21.49
C GLU A 36 -60.20 19.21 21.75
N GLU A 37 -60.93 18.81 20.71
CA GLU A 37 -62.29 18.28 20.85
C GLU A 37 -62.28 17.01 21.71
N ARG A 38 -61.35 16.08 21.43
CA ARG A 38 -61.19 14.86 22.22
C ARG A 38 -60.80 15.15 23.67
N LEU A 39 -59.91 16.12 23.92
CA LEU A 39 -59.55 16.58 25.26
C LEU A 39 -60.75 17.17 26.02
N SER A 40 -61.70 17.80 25.33
CA SER A 40 -62.91 18.35 25.97
C SER A 40 -63.88 17.24 26.43
N GLN A 41 -63.95 16.13 25.69
CA GLN A 41 -64.92 15.05 25.90
C GLN A 41 -64.37 13.92 26.78
N ASP A 42 -63.06 13.67 26.74
CA ASP A 42 -62.41 12.54 27.39
C ASP A 42 -61.64 12.97 28.65
N LEU A 43 -61.96 12.35 29.79
CA LEU A 43 -61.29 12.60 31.07
C LEU A 43 -59.95 11.87 31.19
N ASP A 44 -59.83 10.68 30.61
CA ASP A 44 -58.61 9.87 30.67
C ASP A 44 -57.55 10.43 29.73
N PHE A 45 -57.96 10.89 28.54
CA PHE A 45 -57.07 11.59 27.61
C PHE A 45 -56.47 12.87 28.23
N ARG A 46 -57.24 13.61 29.04
CA ARG A 46 -56.73 14.76 29.83
C ARG A 46 -55.81 14.36 30.97
N ARG A 47 -55.99 13.17 31.54
CA ARG A 47 -55.07 12.66 32.58
C ARG A 47 -53.73 12.31 31.95
N GLN A 48 -53.74 11.63 30.80
CA GLN A 48 -52.54 11.28 30.04
C GLN A 48 -51.75 12.53 29.61
N LEU A 49 -52.43 13.57 29.10
CA LEU A 49 -51.76 14.84 28.77
C LEU A 49 -51.06 15.48 29.98
N ARG A 50 -51.72 15.50 31.15
CA ARG A 50 -51.14 16.06 32.38
C ARG A 50 -49.95 15.25 32.90
N GLU A 51 -50.01 13.93 32.78
CA GLU A 51 -48.92 13.04 33.16
C GLU A 51 -47.69 13.23 32.25
N LEU A 52 -47.93 13.39 30.95
CA LEU A 52 -46.89 13.69 29.98
C LEU A 52 -46.24 15.05 30.25
N GLN A 53 -47.03 16.11 30.45
CA GLN A 53 -46.54 17.44 30.83
C GLN A 53 -45.69 17.39 32.10
N ARG A 54 -46.17 16.71 33.14
CA ARG A 54 -45.42 16.56 34.39
C ARG A 54 -44.08 15.83 34.19
N THR A 55 -44.03 14.86 33.29
CA THR A 55 -42.80 14.12 32.99
C THR A 55 -41.79 15.03 32.30
N TRP A 56 -42.24 15.87 31.35
CA TRP A 56 -41.40 16.89 30.72
C TRP A 56 -40.90 17.93 31.73
N ASP A 57 -41.76 18.43 32.62
CA ASP A 57 -41.37 19.35 33.69
C ASP A 57 -40.28 18.76 34.60
N LEU A 58 -40.29 17.43 34.84
CA LEU A 58 -39.25 16.75 35.61
C LEU A 58 -37.91 16.66 34.86
N LEU A 59 -37.92 16.60 33.53
CA LEU A 59 -36.69 16.62 32.73
C LEU A 59 -35.97 17.96 32.83
N ASP A 60 -36.71 19.07 32.97
CA ASP A 60 -36.14 20.40 33.19
C ASP A 60 -35.39 20.53 34.52
N HIS A 61 -35.70 19.64 35.48
CA HIS A 61 -35.01 19.56 36.76
C HIS A 61 -33.78 18.64 36.73
N LEU A 62 -33.47 18.01 35.59
CA LEU A 62 -32.28 17.18 35.50
C LEU A 62 -31.01 18.03 35.67
N PRO A 63 -30.05 17.57 36.49
CA PRO A 63 -28.81 18.28 36.67
C PRO A 63 -28.06 18.35 35.34
N THR A 64 -27.80 19.57 34.87
CA THR A 64 -26.93 19.76 33.72
C THR A 64 -25.50 19.43 34.15
N ALA A 65 -24.88 18.45 33.50
CA ALA A 65 -23.47 18.14 33.74
C ALA A 65 -22.63 19.36 33.35
N ASN A 66 -22.02 20.01 34.33
CA ASN A 66 -21.08 21.10 34.08
C ASN A 66 -19.75 20.45 33.68
N VAL A 67 -19.48 20.45 32.37
CA VAL A 67 -18.34 19.75 31.82
C VAL A 67 -17.09 20.59 32.03
N ASP A 68 -16.10 20.03 32.73
CA ASP A 68 -14.83 20.70 33.00
C ASP A 68 -13.93 20.71 31.74
N ASP A 69 -13.01 21.67 31.64
CA ASP A 69 -12.11 21.82 30.48
C ASP A 69 -11.26 20.57 30.21
N SER A 70 -11.10 19.71 31.23
CA SER A 70 -10.42 18.42 31.16
C SER A 70 -11.07 17.44 30.19
N PHE A 71 -12.40 17.46 30.02
CA PHE A 71 -13.12 16.60 29.10
C PHE A 71 -12.73 16.90 27.66
N THR A 72 -12.81 18.17 27.25
CA THR A 72 -12.43 18.64 25.91
C THR A 72 -10.96 18.33 25.63
N ARG A 73 -10.07 18.53 26.61
CA ARG A 73 -8.66 18.20 26.48
C ARG A 73 -8.45 16.70 26.26
N THR A 74 -9.21 15.85 26.94
CA THR A 74 -9.12 14.39 26.80
C THR A 74 -9.61 13.94 25.42
N THR A 75 -10.72 14.49 24.92
CA THR A 75 -11.20 14.21 23.56
C THR A 75 -10.19 14.65 22.52
N LEU A 76 -9.64 15.87 22.65
CA LEU A 76 -8.63 16.39 21.73
C LEU A 76 -7.35 15.54 21.77
N ALA A 77 -6.93 15.09 22.95
CA ALA A 77 -5.80 14.19 23.11
C ALA A 77 -6.05 12.83 22.43
N MET A 78 -7.24 12.25 22.58
CA MET A 78 -7.61 10.99 21.93
C MET A 78 -7.56 11.12 20.40
N VAL A 79 -8.11 12.21 19.85
CA VAL A 79 -8.08 12.50 18.41
C VAL A 79 -6.63 12.72 17.93
N ALA A 80 -5.82 13.46 18.68
CA ALA A 80 -4.42 13.69 18.34
C ALA A 80 -3.61 12.39 18.32
N VAL A 81 -3.83 11.49 19.29
CA VAL A 81 -3.18 10.17 19.33
C VAL A 81 -3.58 9.34 18.10
N SER A 82 -4.88 9.28 17.76
CA SER A 82 -5.34 8.55 16.58
C SER A 82 -4.72 9.09 15.29
N ALA A 83 -4.62 10.41 15.15
CA ALA A 83 -4.03 11.06 13.98
C ALA A 83 -2.52 10.78 13.85
N ALA A 84 -1.80 10.75 14.98
CA ALA A 84 -0.38 10.41 15.00
C ALA A 84 -0.12 8.96 14.57
N ASP A 85 -0.94 8.02 15.07
CA ASP A 85 -0.88 6.60 14.71
C ASP A 85 -1.08 6.38 13.20
N ASP A 86 -2.04 7.07 12.60
CA ASP A 86 -2.31 6.99 11.17
C ASP A 86 -1.17 7.61 10.34
N ALA A 87 -0.61 8.74 10.78
CA ALA A 87 0.53 9.37 10.13
C ALA A 87 1.77 8.46 10.14
N GLU A 88 2.07 7.79 11.26
CA GLU A 88 3.18 6.86 11.38
C GLU A 88 2.99 5.64 10.45
N ARG A 89 1.78 5.08 10.38
CA ARG A 89 1.45 3.96 9.49
C ARG A 89 1.61 4.33 8.01
N VAL A 90 1.28 5.56 7.62
CA VAL A 90 1.48 6.04 6.25
C VAL A 90 2.98 6.24 5.97
N ALA A 91 3.71 6.89 6.87
CA ALA A 91 5.15 7.11 6.73
C ALA A 91 5.94 5.79 6.63
N ALA A 92 5.60 4.79 7.45
CA ALA A 92 6.23 3.47 7.43
C ALA A 92 6.02 2.74 6.09
N ARG A 93 4.81 2.83 5.50
CA ARG A 93 4.53 2.24 4.18
C ARG A 93 5.31 2.93 3.07
N GLN A 94 5.41 4.25 3.12
CA GLN A 94 6.14 5.04 2.13
C GLN A 94 7.66 4.77 2.18
N GLY A 95 8.23 4.66 3.38
CA GLY A 95 9.63 4.31 3.61
C GLY A 95 10.00 2.92 3.08
N ARG A 96 9.14 1.91 3.28
CA ARG A 96 9.35 0.55 2.75
C ARG A 96 9.31 0.52 1.21
N ARG A 97 8.37 1.24 0.58
CA ARG A 97 8.26 1.30 -0.88
C ARG A 97 9.47 1.97 -1.53
N LYS A 98 9.96 3.08 -0.94
CA LYS A 98 11.16 3.77 -1.42
C LYS A 98 12.41 2.89 -1.29
N ARG A 99 12.57 2.18 -0.16
CA ARG A 99 13.65 1.20 0.03
C ARG A 99 13.58 0.09 -0.99
N TRP A 100 12.41 -0.51 -1.19
CA TRP A 100 12.24 -1.57 -2.17
C TRP A 100 12.60 -1.11 -3.59
N PHE A 101 12.15 0.08 -4.00
CA PHE A 101 12.51 0.65 -5.31
C PHE A 101 14.03 0.88 -5.46
N TRP A 102 14.70 1.32 -4.39
CA TRP A 102 16.15 1.51 -4.38
C TRP A 102 16.89 0.17 -4.51
N TRP A 103 16.45 -0.86 -3.78
CA TRP A 103 17.01 -2.22 -3.88
C TRP A 103 16.75 -2.85 -5.25
N THR A 104 15.57 -2.66 -5.83
CA THR A 104 15.27 -3.14 -7.19
C THR A 104 16.11 -2.42 -8.23
N GLY A 105 16.30 -1.10 -8.09
CA GLY A 105 17.17 -0.32 -8.96
C GLY A 105 18.63 -0.76 -8.86
N MET A 106 19.14 -0.97 -7.65
CA MET A 106 20.49 -1.47 -7.43
C MET A 106 20.69 -2.90 -7.94
N GLY A 107 19.70 -3.76 -7.77
CA GLY A 107 19.69 -5.11 -8.34
C GLY A 107 19.70 -5.11 -9.87
N ALA A 108 18.90 -4.25 -10.50
CA ALA A 108 18.88 -4.10 -11.96
C ALA A 108 20.22 -3.57 -12.50
N ALA A 109 20.83 -2.59 -11.83
CA ALA A 109 22.15 -2.07 -12.20
C ALA A 109 23.24 -3.15 -12.06
N ALA A 110 23.23 -3.91 -10.96
CA ALA A 110 24.17 -5.01 -10.76
C ALA A 110 23.99 -6.13 -11.82
N ALA A 111 22.75 -6.46 -12.17
CA ALA A 111 22.44 -7.45 -13.20
C ALA A 111 22.92 -6.98 -14.59
N ALA A 112 22.69 -5.72 -14.95
CA ALA A 112 23.20 -5.13 -16.20
C ALA A 112 24.74 -5.12 -16.25
N PHE A 113 25.38 -4.80 -15.12
CA PHE A 113 26.84 -4.82 -15.02
C PHE A 113 27.41 -6.23 -15.15
N ALA A 114 26.80 -7.22 -14.49
CA ALA A 114 27.19 -8.62 -14.61
C ALA A 114 26.99 -9.16 -16.03
N ALA A 115 25.86 -8.84 -16.67
CA ALA A 115 25.60 -9.21 -18.05
C ALA A 115 26.61 -8.60 -19.02
N GLY A 116 26.94 -7.31 -18.85
CA GLY A 116 27.98 -6.64 -19.62
C GLY A 116 29.37 -7.26 -19.40
N TYR A 117 29.72 -7.57 -18.16
CA TYR A 117 31.00 -8.23 -17.83
C TYR A 117 31.11 -9.61 -18.49
N VAL A 118 30.06 -10.43 -18.43
CA VAL A 118 30.03 -11.76 -19.09
C VAL A 118 30.15 -11.62 -20.61
N ALA A 119 29.43 -10.67 -21.22
CA ALA A 119 29.50 -10.44 -22.67
C ALA A 119 30.92 -10.03 -23.12
N VAL A 120 31.58 -9.13 -22.37
CA VAL A 120 32.96 -8.71 -22.64
C VAL A 120 33.94 -9.87 -22.43
N TRP A 121 33.76 -10.63 -21.35
CA TRP A 121 34.61 -11.79 -21.04
C TRP A 121 34.57 -12.84 -22.16
N GLU A 122 33.39 -13.10 -22.73
CA GLU A 122 33.25 -14.08 -23.81
C GLU A 122 33.83 -13.58 -25.14
N LEU A 123 33.66 -12.30 -25.46
CA LEU A 123 34.14 -11.71 -26.71
C LEU A 123 35.67 -11.51 -26.70
N VAL A 124 36.20 -10.87 -25.66
CA VAL A 124 37.64 -10.60 -25.48
C VAL A 124 38.39 -11.88 -25.15
N GLY A 125 37.76 -12.85 -24.48
CA GLY A 125 38.35 -14.17 -24.23
C GLY A 125 38.68 -14.96 -25.50
N ARG A 126 37.97 -14.73 -26.62
CA ARG A 126 38.32 -15.33 -27.92
C ARG A 126 39.49 -14.61 -28.59
N GLU A 127 39.52 -13.28 -28.49
CA GLU A 127 40.58 -12.45 -29.06
C GLU A 127 41.90 -12.63 -28.33
N ASN A 128 41.89 -12.63 -26.99
CA ASN A 128 43.06 -12.94 -26.18
C ASN A 128 43.62 -14.33 -26.47
N ARG A 129 42.77 -15.34 -26.76
CA ARG A 129 43.27 -16.66 -27.18
C ARG A 129 43.97 -16.63 -28.54
N ARG A 130 43.53 -15.78 -29.48
CA ARG A 130 44.24 -15.57 -30.75
C ARG A 130 45.56 -14.85 -30.50
N LEU A 131 45.56 -13.77 -29.72
CA LEU A 131 46.77 -13.02 -29.37
C LEU A 131 47.80 -13.89 -28.61
N LEU A 132 47.35 -14.79 -27.74
CA LEU A 132 48.22 -15.75 -27.05
C LEU A 132 48.77 -16.84 -27.98
N ARG A 133 47.97 -17.29 -28.97
CA ARG A 133 48.43 -18.23 -30.01
C ARG A 133 49.43 -17.58 -30.96
N ASP A 134 49.23 -16.31 -31.27
CA ASP A 134 50.06 -15.52 -32.18
C ASP A 134 51.22 -14.83 -31.42
N LEU A 135 51.26 -14.96 -30.08
CA LEU A 135 52.31 -14.42 -29.21
C LEU A 135 53.72 -14.84 -29.67
N PRO A 136 54.01 -16.11 -30.04
CA PRO A 136 55.35 -16.50 -30.49
C PRO A 136 55.79 -15.75 -31.76
N VAL A 137 54.83 -15.40 -32.63
CA VAL A 137 55.07 -14.66 -33.88
C VAL A 137 55.32 -13.18 -33.58
N ILE A 138 54.53 -12.59 -32.69
CA ILE A 138 54.66 -11.18 -32.27
C ILE A 138 55.95 -10.96 -31.48
N GLN A 139 56.34 -11.90 -30.62
CA GLN A 139 57.57 -11.77 -29.82
C GLN A 139 58.85 -11.78 -30.67
N ARG A 140 58.81 -12.45 -31.82
CA ARG A 140 59.93 -12.54 -32.76
C ARG A 140 59.71 -11.68 -34.02
N LEU A 141 58.79 -10.71 -33.96
CA LEU A 141 58.44 -9.86 -35.10
C LEU A 141 59.68 -9.19 -35.71
N ASP A 142 60.62 -8.75 -34.88
CA ASP A 142 61.86 -8.14 -35.36
C ASP A 142 62.69 -9.11 -36.20
N GLN A 143 62.72 -10.40 -35.86
CA GLN A 143 63.44 -11.43 -36.62
C GLN A 143 62.77 -11.71 -37.96
N TYR A 144 61.43 -11.74 -37.99
CA TYR A 144 60.66 -11.92 -39.22
C TYR A 144 60.70 -10.70 -40.14
N ARG A 145 60.93 -9.50 -39.61
CA ARG A 145 61.02 -8.26 -40.40
C ARG A 145 62.28 -8.17 -41.25
N TYR A 146 63.32 -8.95 -40.93
CA TYR A 146 64.54 -9.07 -41.73
C TYR A 146 64.39 -10.04 -42.92
N ALA A 147 63.33 -10.85 -42.96
CA ALA A 147 63.00 -11.64 -44.13
C ALA A 147 62.29 -10.73 -45.15
N ASP A 148 63.03 -10.31 -46.18
CA ASP A 148 62.58 -9.31 -47.16
C ASP A 148 61.22 -9.63 -47.82
N ASN A 149 60.91 -10.92 -48.05
CA ASN A 149 59.62 -11.33 -48.62
C ASN A 149 59.19 -12.76 -48.23
N ILE A 150 57.88 -13.03 -48.33
CA ILE A 150 57.27 -14.34 -48.03
C ILE A 150 57.73 -15.41 -49.03
N GLU A 151 58.07 -15.01 -50.26
CA GLU A 151 58.49 -15.92 -51.33
C GLU A 151 59.86 -16.55 -51.03
N PHE A 152 60.76 -15.82 -50.39
CA PHE A 152 62.06 -16.29 -49.90
C PHE A 152 61.91 -17.32 -48.78
N LEU A 153 61.00 -17.10 -47.83
CA LEU A 153 60.71 -18.06 -46.76
C LEU A 153 60.13 -19.37 -47.32
N ARG A 154 59.23 -19.28 -48.32
CA ARG A 154 58.69 -20.46 -49.01
C ARG A 154 59.75 -21.21 -49.81
N LEU A 155 60.71 -20.50 -50.40
CA LEU A 155 61.84 -21.12 -51.09
C LEU A 155 62.74 -21.90 -50.12
N LEU A 156 63.02 -21.32 -48.94
CA LEU A 156 63.80 -21.98 -47.88
C LEU A 156 63.11 -23.23 -47.32
N GLU A 157 61.78 -23.19 -47.16
CA GLU A 157 60.97 -24.33 -46.74
C GLU A 157 61.02 -25.46 -47.77
N ARG A 158 60.90 -25.10 -49.05
CA ARG A 158 60.97 -26.06 -50.15
C ARG A 158 62.34 -26.73 -50.27
N GLU A 159 63.40 -26.03 -49.85
CA GLU A 159 64.76 -26.57 -49.76
C GLU A 159 65.01 -27.35 -48.46
N GLY A 160 64.01 -27.48 -47.59
CA GLY A 160 64.05 -28.32 -46.39
C GLY A 160 64.91 -27.77 -45.25
N LEU A 161 65.24 -26.46 -45.26
CA LEU A 161 66.15 -25.86 -44.28
C LEU A 161 65.51 -25.52 -42.93
N PHE A 162 64.20 -25.72 -42.78
CA PHE A 162 63.54 -25.66 -41.47
C PHE A 162 63.56 -27.05 -40.84
N THR A 163 64.61 -27.36 -40.09
CA THR A 163 64.62 -28.53 -39.22
C THR A 163 63.77 -28.25 -37.99
N GLU A 164 62.72 -29.05 -37.79
CA GLU A 164 62.00 -29.10 -36.51
C GLU A 164 62.96 -29.66 -35.45
N ASP A 165 63.70 -28.78 -34.77
CA ASP A 165 64.28 -29.15 -33.50
C ASP A 165 63.11 -29.38 -32.54
N GLU A 166 62.87 -30.65 -32.25
CA GLU A 166 61.99 -31.16 -31.21
C GLU A 166 62.26 -30.41 -29.89
N THR A 167 61.54 -29.32 -29.62
CA THR A 167 61.27 -28.93 -28.24
C THR A 167 60.16 -29.83 -27.71
N GLY A 168 60.54 -31.09 -27.50
CA GLY A 168 59.82 -32.02 -26.67
C GLY A 168 59.74 -31.49 -25.25
N HIS A 169 58.54 -31.62 -24.69
CA HIS A 169 58.24 -31.80 -23.27
C HIS A 169 59.44 -31.88 -22.32
N ALA A 170 59.53 -30.89 -21.43
CA ALA A 170 60.04 -31.09 -20.08
C ALA A 170 59.18 -30.28 -19.10
N MET A 171 58.37 -31.03 -18.35
CA MET A 171 57.73 -30.76 -17.04
C MET A 171 57.12 -29.39 -16.74
#